data_AF-S9QJ59-F1
#
_entry.id   AF-S9QJ59-F1
#
_cell.length_a   1.000
_cell.length_b   1.000
_cell.length_c   1.000
_cell.angle_alpha   90.00
_cell.angle_beta   90.00
_cell.angle_gamma   90.00
#
_symmetry.space_group_name_H-M   'P 1'
#
loop_
_entity.id
_entity.type
_entity.pdbx_description
1 polymer ?
#
loop_
_entity_poly.entity_id
_entity_poly.type
_entity_poly.pdbx_seq_one_letter_code
_entity_poly.pdbx_strand_id
1 'polypeptide(L)'
;MKTSRLAWFSLTAALLSAPALAANKVSFKDPTGDDNGPGTYKYPTDPVYKPGSFDLTDFSLSKKGDKLDVTLGLNSTLEDAWKTGSGFAVQLVFVFIDTDGKAGSGSTESLPGLNVKFAPDFGWEKAIVISPAGAERVKTEVASKAGAVKDNVLVPERVKGSGKKITATVNAPGLQGEPSQWRYQVLIQSNEGFPADKDLLTRKVNEYEGQHRFGGGNDGECDPHVMDMLAGAGKGDASEVKAQHEALAFECGAEGAVKTLATLPMVGGAAAPTEKK
;
A
#
# COMPACT_ATOMS: atom_id res chain seq x y z
N MET A 1 37.56 43.25 -56.21
CA MET A 1 37.60 42.00 -55.42
C MET A 1 37.33 42.35 -53.97
N LYS A 2 36.16 41.97 -53.42
CA LYS A 2 35.78 42.22 -52.02
C LYS A 2 35.94 40.91 -51.24
N THR A 3 36.83 40.89 -50.26
CA THR A 3 37.08 39.76 -49.35
C THR A 3 36.04 39.76 -48.24
N SER A 4 35.21 38.72 -48.18
CA SER A 4 34.26 38.49 -47.08
C SER A 4 34.92 37.64 -45.99
N ARG A 5 34.91 38.13 -44.75
CA ARG A 5 35.39 37.40 -43.56
C ARG A 5 34.24 36.57 -43.01
N LEU A 6 34.40 35.24 -42.97
CA LEU A 6 33.51 34.34 -42.24
C LEU A 6 33.83 34.45 -40.74
N ALA A 7 32.86 34.89 -39.94
CA ALA A 7 32.92 34.83 -38.49
C ALA A 7 32.39 33.47 -38.02
N TRP A 8 33.22 32.71 -37.33
CA TRP A 8 32.83 31.45 -36.67
C TRP A 8 32.11 31.80 -35.37
N PHE A 9 30.81 31.54 -35.30
CA PHE A 9 30.07 31.55 -34.03
C PHE A 9 30.23 30.19 -33.37
N SER A 10 31.02 30.14 -32.29
CA SER A 10 31.07 28.99 -31.39
C SER A 10 29.75 28.94 -30.60
N LEU A 11 28.91 27.95 -30.90
CA LEU A 11 27.68 27.68 -30.18
C LEU A 11 28.03 26.96 -28.87
N THR A 12 28.07 27.70 -27.76
CA THR A 12 28.14 27.12 -26.42
C THR A 12 26.82 26.45 -26.08
N ALA A 13 26.80 25.11 -26.08
CA ALA A 13 25.67 24.33 -25.61
C ALA A 13 25.52 24.52 -24.09
N ALA A 14 24.51 25.27 -23.66
CA ALA A 14 24.11 25.35 -22.27
C ALA A 14 23.47 24.01 -21.86
N LEU A 15 24.18 23.22 -21.04
CA LEU A 15 23.61 22.09 -20.33
C LEU A 15 22.56 22.62 -19.33
N LEU A 16 21.29 22.57 -19.72
CA LEU A 16 20.18 22.73 -18.80
C LEU A 16 20.22 21.54 -17.82
N SER A 17 20.70 21.77 -16.60
CA SER A 17 20.50 20.82 -15.51
C SER A 17 19.00 20.70 -15.27
N ALA A 18 18.41 19.59 -15.73
CA ALA A 18 17.05 19.23 -15.37
C ALA A 18 16.95 19.21 -13.84
N PRO A 19 15.89 19.77 -13.23
CA PRO A 19 15.68 19.63 -11.81
C PRO A 19 15.64 18.13 -11.51
N ALA A 20 16.51 17.66 -10.63
CA ALA A 20 16.42 16.31 -10.10
C ALA A 20 15.04 16.19 -9.44
N LEU A 21 14.08 15.58 -10.15
CA LEU A 21 12.87 15.03 -9.54
C LEU A 21 13.34 14.27 -8.30
N ALA A 22 12.78 14.60 -7.13
CA ALA A 22 13.30 14.18 -5.85
C ALA A 22 13.33 12.64 -5.75
N ALA A 23 14.44 12.01 -6.16
CA ALA A 23 14.58 10.56 -6.28
C ALA A 23 14.28 9.83 -4.96
N ASN A 24 14.53 10.53 -3.85
CA ASN A 24 14.29 10.10 -2.49
C ASN A 24 12.83 10.21 -2.02
N LYS A 25 11.87 10.54 -2.89
CA LYS A 25 10.44 10.63 -2.53
C LYS A 25 9.53 10.16 -3.66
N VAL A 26 8.45 9.49 -3.29
CA VAL A 26 7.33 9.13 -4.16
C VAL A 26 6.02 9.63 -3.56
N SER A 27 5.02 9.86 -4.42
CA SER A 27 3.65 10.16 -4.00
C SER A 27 2.67 9.61 -5.03
N PHE A 28 1.61 8.98 -4.55
CA PHE A 28 0.48 8.51 -5.33
C PHE A 28 -0.81 9.12 -4.78
N LYS A 29 -1.81 9.18 -5.65
CA LYS A 29 -3.20 9.51 -5.36
C LYS A 29 -4.05 8.29 -5.58
N ASP A 30 -5.20 8.30 -4.93
CA ASP A 30 -6.22 7.28 -5.05
C ASP A 30 -7.58 7.99 -5.14
N PRO A 31 -8.54 7.48 -5.93
CA PRO A 31 -9.87 8.08 -5.99
C PRO A 31 -10.57 7.96 -4.63
N THR A 32 -11.75 8.55 -4.50
CA THR A 32 -12.53 8.44 -3.26
C THR A 32 -13.79 7.66 -3.50
N GLY A 33 -14.28 6.97 -2.48
CA GLY A 33 -15.53 6.21 -2.50
C GLY A 33 -15.40 4.78 -3.03
N ASP A 34 -14.20 4.22 -3.00
CA ASP A 34 -13.86 2.85 -3.39
C ASP A 34 -13.30 2.01 -2.23
N ASP A 35 -13.62 2.39 -0.99
CA ASP A 35 -13.39 1.59 0.22
C ASP A 35 -14.35 0.40 0.40
N ASN A 36 -14.70 -0.23 -0.72
CA ASN A 36 -15.64 -1.35 -0.82
C ASN A 36 -14.99 -2.62 -1.40
N GLY A 37 -13.66 -2.74 -1.29
CA GLY A 37 -12.86 -3.90 -1.67
C GLY A 37 -13.08 -4.28 -3.13
N PRO A 38 -13.54 -5.51 -3.45
CA PRO A 38 -13.86 -5.94 -4.81
C PRO A 38 -15.14 -5.29 -5.39
N GLY A 39 -15.72 -4.30 -4.71
CA GLY A 39 -16.92 -3.57 -5.10
C GLY A 39 -18.18 -4.02 -4.36
N THR A 40 -18.10 -5.06 -3.53
CA THR A 40 -19.26 -5.64 -2.83
C THR A 40 -19.24 -5.43 -1.32
N TYR A 41 -18.13 -4.94 -0.76
CA TYR A 41 -17.98 -4.91 0.69
C TYR A 41 -18.82 -3.84 1.34
N LYS A 42 -19.24 -4.16 2.56
CA LYS A 42 -20.04 -3.29 3.42
C LYS A 42 -19.34 -3.09 4.73
N TYR A 43 -19.38 -1.85 5.19
CA TYR A 43 -18.89 -1.46 6.50
C TYR A 43 -19.60 -2.20 7.64
N PRO A 44 -18.91 -2.42 8.78
CA PRO A 44 -19.58 -2.85 9.99
C PRO A 44 -20.62 -1.83 10.46
N THR A 45 -21.62 -2.30 11.21
CA THR A 45 -22.77 -1.46 11.59
C THR A 45 -22.51 -0.56 12.81
N ASP A 46 -21.43 -0.79 13.57
CA ASP A 46 -21.06 0.08 14.68
C ASP A 46 -20.59 1.46 14.19
N PRO A 47 -21.07 2.56 14.80
CA PRO A 47 -20.76 3.93 14.36
C PRO A 47 -19.27 4.32 14.47
N VAL A 48 -18.43 3.50 15.12
CA VAL A 48 -16.98 3.70 15.11
C VAL A 48 -16.38 3.55 13.70
N TYR A 49 -16.99 2.75 12.82
CA TYR A 49 -16.54 2.55 11.45
C TYR A 49 -17.23 3.56 10.52
N LYS A 50 -16.72 4.79 10.52
CA LYS A 50 -17.32 5.87 9.72
C LYS A 50 -17.09 5.64 8.23
N PRO A 51 -18.05 6.01 7.36
CA PRO A 51 -17.82 6.04 5.92
C PRO A 51 -16.54 6.81 5.58
N GLY A 52 -15.72 6.27 4.67
CA GLY A 52 -14.44 6.84 4.27
C GLY A 52 -13.30 6.61 5.27
N SER A 53 -13.50 5.84 6.35
CA SER A 53 -12.44 5.57 7.33
C SER A 53 -11.41 4.55 6.85
N PHE A 54 -11.69 3.85 5.74
CA PHE A 54 -10.76 2.97 5.05
C PHE A 54 -10.47 3.39 3.60
N ASP A 55 -11.02 4.54 3.17
CA ASP A 55 -10.89 5.14 1.83
C ASP A 55 -9.58 5.91 1.73
N LEU A 56 -8.61 5.37 0.99
CA LEU A 56 -7.31 5.96 0.74
C LEU A 56 -7.47 7.17 -0.19
N THR A 57 -6.77 8.26 0.09
CA THR A 57 -6.79 9.43 -0.81
C THR A 57 -5.43 9.76 -1.38
N ASP A 58 -4.39 9.47 -0.60
CA ASP A 58 -3.01 9.65 -1.01
C ASP A 58 -2.06 8.82 -0.17
N PHE A 59 -0.96 8.45 -0.82
CA PHE A 59 0.18 7.84 -0.19
C PHE A 59 1.43 8.62 -0.59
N SER A 60 2.36 8.80 0.36
CA SER A 60 3.70 9.23 0.03
C SER A 60 4.72 8.56 0.94
N LEU A 61 5.89 8.33 0.38
CA LEU A 61 7.04 7.79 1.08
C LEU A 61 8.28 8.58 0.69
N SER A 62 9.06 8.99 1.68
CA SER A 62 10.37 9.58 1.47
C SER A 62 11.44 8.85 2.26
N LYS A 63 12.63 8.76 1.68
CA LYS A 63 13.80 8.12 2.28
C LYS A 63 14.85 9.16 2.65
N LYS A 64 15.44 9.03 3.84
CA LYS A 64 16.58 9.83 4.30
C LYS A 64 17.55 8.93 5.05
N GLY A 65 18.62 8.52 4.37
CA GLY A 65 19.53 7.48 4.89
C GLY A 65 18.76 6.17 5.11
N ASP A 66 18.87 5.61 6.31
CA ASP A 66 18.16 4.38 6.73
C ASP A 66 16.75 4.64 7.27
N LYS A 67 16.19 5.84 7.08
CA LYS A 67 14.84 6.17 7.55
C LYS A 67 13.88 6.35 6.40
N LEU A 68 12.69 5.76 6.53
CA LEU A 68 11.55 6.00 5.67
C LEU A 68 10.50 6.78 6.47
N ASP A 69 10.03 7.87 5.91
CA ASP A 69 8.86 8.60 6.39
C ASP A 69 7.69 8.32 5.45
N VAL A 70 6.64 7.73 6.00
CA VAL A 70 5.42 7.34 5.28
C VAL A 70 4.27 8.24 5.71
N THR A 71 3.44 8.68 4.77
CA THR A 71 2.20 9.42 5.03
C THR A 71 1.08 8.85 4.19
N LEU A 72 -0.06 8.60 4.82
CA LEU A 72 -1.31 8.20 4.19
C LEU A 72 -2.39 9.23 4.49
N GLY A 73 -3.17 9.59 3.47
CA GLY A 73 -4.42 10.35 3.60
C GLY A 73 -5.62 9.42 3.51
N LEU A 74 -6.67 9.70 4.29
CA LEU A 74 -7.94 8.98 4.24
C LEU A 74 -9.11 9.95 3.99
N ASN A 75 -10.22 9.45 3.47
CA ASN A 75 -11.37 10.30 3.17
C ASN A 75 -12.21 10.68 4.40
N SER A 76 -11.90 10.14 5.57
CA SER A 76 -12.54 10.48 6.84
C SER A 76 -11.55 10.97 7.90
N THR A 77 -12.06 11.75 8.86
CA THR A 77 -11.26 12.17 10.01
C THR A 77 -11.01 10.97 10.91
N LEU A 78 -9.74 10.76 11.28
CA LEU A 78 -9.32 9.70 12.17
C LEU A 78 -9.87 9.89 13.58
N GLU A 79 -10.28 8.77 14.18
CA GLU A 79 -10.75 8.71 15.56
C GLU A 79 -10.08 7.58 16.31
N ASP A 80 -9.69 7.87 17.55
CA ASP A 80 -9.11 6.90 18.46
C ASP A 80 -10.15 6.42 19.47
N ALA A 81 -11.24 5.86 18.97
CA ALA A 81 -12.39 5.44 19.78
C ALA A 81 -12.02 4.37 20.83
N TRP A 82 -10.94 3.62 20.60
CA TRP A 82 -10.44 2.59 21.51
C TRP A 82 -9.22 3.02 22.33
N LYS A 83 -8.86 4.32 22.29
CA LYS A 83 -7.76 4.91 23.08
C LYS A 83 -6.44 4.16 22.93
N THR A 84 -6.10 3.80 21.69
CA THR A 84 -4.86 3.12 21.33
C THR A 84 -3.62 3.98 21.56
N GLY A 85 -3.79 5.31 21.62
CA GLY A 85 -2.72 6.29 21.81
C GLY A 85 -2.03 6.68 20.51
N SER A 86 -2.40 6.06 19.39
CA SER A 86 -1.85 6.36 18.07
C SER A 86 -2.59 7.51 17.37
N GLY A 87 -3.77 7.92 17.85
CA GLY A 87 -4.62 8.92 17.19
C GLY A 87 -5.58 8.36 16.13
N PHE A 88 -5.65 7.04 16.00
CA PHE A 88 -6.65 6.29 15.25
C PHE A 88 -6.84 4.90 15.87
N ALA A 89 -7.87 4.16 15.49
CA ALA A 89 -8.16 2.87 16.14
C ALA A 89 -8.48 1.71 15.19
N VAL A 90 -9.14 2.00 14.06
CA VAL A 90 -9.78 0.94 13.28
C VAL A 90 -8.99 0.55 12.03
N GLN A 91 -8.03 1.37 11.59
CA GLN A 91 -7.22 1.13 10.37
C GLN A 91 -6.02 0.23 10.65
N LEU A 92 -5.68 -0.62 9.69
CA LEU A 92 -4.42 -1.36 9.63
C LEU A 92 -3.90 -1.26 8.19
N VAL A 93 -2.70 -0.73 8.02
CA VAL A 93 -2.16 -0.44 6.69
C VAL A 93 -0.96 -1.33 6.42
N PHE A 94 -0.92 -1.89 5.22
CA PHE A 94 0.22 -2.64 4.71
C PHE A 94 0.79 -1.91 3.50
N VAL A 95 2.10 -1.67 3.50
CA VAL A 95 2.82 -1.08 2.36
C VAL A 95 3.86 -2.07 1.88
N PHE A 96 3.59 -2.75 0.78
CA PHE A 96 4.51 -3.64 0.10
C PHE A 96 5.40 -2.83 -0.86
N ILE A 97 6.68 -3.17 -0.88
CA ILE A 97 7.71 -2.46 -1.64
C ILE A 97 8.51 -3.51 -2.40
N ASP A 98 8.42 -3.43 -3.71
CA ASP A 98 9.33 -4.07 -4.64
C ASP A 98 10.41 -3.06 -5.02
N THR A 99 11.62 -3.41 -4.61
CA THR A 99 12.79 -2.53 -4.62
C THR A 99 13.67 -2.74 -5.83
N ASP A 100 13.55 -3.88 -6.51
CA ASP A 100 14.45 -4.28 -7.61
C ASP A 100 13.76 -4.35 -8.98
N GLY A 101 12.43 -4.36 -9.02
CA GLY A 101 11.67 -4.35 -10.25
C GLY A 101 11.80 -5.65 -11.08
N LYS A 102 12.27 -6.75 -10.47
CA LYS A 102 12.71 -7.94 -11.20
C LYS A 102 11.70 -9.09 -11.06
N ALA A 103 11.18 -9.55 -12.20
CA ALA A 103 10.32 -10.72 -12.25
C ALA A 103 10.97 -11.95 -11.61
N GLY A 104 10.21 -12.66 -10.77
CA GLY A 104 10.69 -13.81 -10.00
C GLY A 104 11.66 -13.49 -8.85
N SER A 105 11.89 -12.20 -8.55
CA SER A 105 12.50 -11.75 -7.29
C SER A 105 11.42 -11.45 -6.25
N GLY A 106 11.81 -11.34 -4.99
CA GLY A 106 10.89 -11.03 -3.90
C GLY A 106 9.89 -12.14 -3.55
N SER A 107 8.96 -11.82 -2.66
CA SER A 107 7.84 -12.69 -2.29
C SER A 107 6.60 -12.34 -3.10
N THR A 108 5.89 -13.34 -3.62
CA THR A 108 4.55 -13.17 -4.18
C THR A 108 3.43 -13.46 -3.18
N GLU A 109 3.76 -14.02 -2.02
CA GLU A 109 2.80 -14.26 -0.94
C GLU A 109 2.53 -12.97 -0.17
N SER A 110 1.29 -12.72 0.25
CA SER A 110 0.96 -11.59 1.13
C SER A 110 1.27 -11.92 2.60
N LEU A 111 1.06 -10.92 3.46
CA LEU A 111 1.04 -11.16 4.90
C LEU A 111 -0.26 -11.89 5.32
N PRO A 112 -0.22 -12.68 6.42
CA PRO A 112 -1.36 -13.47 6.86
C PRO A 112 -2.61 -12.63 7.16
N GLY A 113 -3.77 -13.18 6.78
CA GLY A 113 -5.07 -12.57 7.04
C GLY A 113 -5.51 -11.50 6.04
N LEU A 114 -4.75 -11.28 4.95
CA LEU A 114 -5.14 -10.41 3.82
C LEU A 114 -5.85 -11.15 2.69
N ASN A 115 -5.62 -12.46 2.54
CA ASN A 115 -6.21 -13.31 1.51
C ASN A 115 -6.01 -12.76 0.07
N VAL A 116 -4.79 -12.28 -0.20
CA VAL A 116 -4.35 -11.81 -1.52
C VAL A 116 -2.99 -12.42 -1.85
N LYS A 117 -2.57 -12.35 -3.11
CA LYS A 117 -1.20 -12.60 -3.54
C LYS A 117 -0.77 -11.54 -4.53
N PHE A 118 0.50 -11.50 -4.87
CA PHE A 118 1.04 -10.60 -5.89
C PHE A 118 1.25 -11.32 -7.21
N ALA A 119 1.11 -10.60 -8.32
CA ALA A 119 1.46 -11.17 -9.62
C ALA A 119 2.97 -11.50 -9.67
N PRO A 120 3.41 -12.50 -10.45
CA PRO A 120 4.82 -12.93 -10.51
C PRO A 120 5.82 -11.84 -10.85
N ASP A 121 5.38 -10.81 -11.56
CA ASP A 121 6.20 -9.66 -11.95
C ASP A 121 6.28 -8.58 -10.86
N PHE A 122 5.57 -8.74 -9.74
CA PHE A 122 5.45 -7.77 -8.64
C PHE A 122 5.77 -8.40 -7.28
N GLY A 123 6.79 -9.26 -7.22
CA GLY A 123 7.28 -9.76 -5.94
C GLY A 123 7.88 -8.63 -5.10
N TRP A 124 7.67 -8.64 -3.79
CA TRP A 124 8.14 -7.60 -2.88
C TRP A 124 9.31 -8.05 -2.00
N GLU A 125 10.24 -7.14 -1.70
CA GLU A 125 11.37 -7.37 -0.79
C GLU A 125 11.09 -6.87 0.62
N LYS A 126 10.23 -5.86 0.77
CA LYS A 126 9.88 -5.26 2.06
C LYS A 126 8.38 -5.01 2.19
N ALA A 127 7.87 -5.18 3.41
CA ALA A 127 6.51 -4.79 3.77
C ALA A 127 6.53 -3.95 5.04
N ILE A 128 5.83 -2.82 5.06
CA ILE A 128 5.65 -1.99 6.27
C ILE A 128 4.26 -2.27 6.83
N VAL A 129 4.16 -2.58 8.13
CA VAL A 129 2.89 -2.77 8.83
C VAL A 129 2.64 -1.59 9.76
N ILE A 130 1.67 -0.74 9.42
CA ILE A 130 1.30 0.44 10.22
C ILE A 130 -0.02 0.11 10.93
N SER A 131 0.07 -0.05 12.25
CA SER A 131 -1.05 -0.43 13.13
C SER A 131 -1.24 0.63 14.22
N PRO A 132 -2.46 0.77 14.76
CA PRO A 132 -2.71 1.54 15.97
C PRO A 132 -2.19 0.82 17.22
N ALA A 133 -1.91 -0.49 17.13
CA ALA A 133 -1.24 -1.23 18.19
C ALA A 133 0.22 -0.78 18.34
N GLY A 134 0.74 -0.86 19.57
CA GLY A 134 2.14 -0.55 19.85
C GLY A 134 3.11 -1.47 19.08
N ALA A 135 4.26 -0.92 18.68
CA ALA A 135 5.23 -1.59 17.81
C ALA A 135 5.66 -3.00 18.32
N GLU A 136 5.84 -3.19 19.62
CA GLU A 136 6.22 -4.49 20.19
C GLU A 136 5.15 -5.57 20.00
N ARG A 137 3.87 -5.18 20.07
CA ARG A 137 2.77 -6.09 19.75
C ARG A 137 2.83 -6.49 18.28
N VAL A 138 2.97 -5.52 17.38
CA VAL A 138 3.06 -5.79 15.93
C VAL A 138 4.25 -6.70 15.62
N LYS A 139 5.43 -6.45 16.19
CA LYS A 139 6.61 -7.31 16.04
C LYS A 139 6.35 -8.74 16.52
N THR A 140 5.63 -8.92 17.62
CA THR A 140 5.29 -10.24 18.16
C THR A 140 4.34 -11.00 17.20
N GLU A 141 3.33 -10.32 16.68
CA GLU A 141 2.39 -10.88 15.70
C GLU A 141 3.11 -11.26 14.40
N VAL A 142 3.98 -10.39 13.89
CA VAL A 142 4.84 -10.66 12.73
C VAL A 142 5.73 -11.88 12.96
N ALA A 143 6.45 -11.92 14.08
CA ALA A 143 7.40 -12.99 14.38
C ALA A 143 6.72 -14.37 14.50
N SER A 144 5.47 -14.40 14.98
CA SER A 144 4.71 -15.63 15.16
C SER A 144 3.95 -16.06 13.91
N LYS A 145 3.48 -15.13 13.07
CA LYS A 145 2.52 -15.43 11.99
C LYS A 145 3.09 -15.26 10.57
N ALA A 146 4.03 -14.34 10.35
CA ALA A 146 4.50 -13.99 8.99
C ALA A 146 5.43 -15.04 8.35
N GLY A 147 5.69 -16.17 9.01
CA GLY A 147 6.38 -17.33 8.43
C GLY A 147 7.72 -16.98 7.79
N ALA A 148 7.90 -17.36 6.52
CA ALA A 148 9.14 -17.16 5.76
C ALA A 148 9.44 -15.70 5.42
N VAL A 149 8.43 -14.82 5.44
CA VAL A 149 8.60 -13.41 5.05
C VAL A 149 8.74 -12.47 6.25
N LYS A 150 8.81 -12.99 7.48
CA LYS A 150 8.89 -12.18 8.70
C LYS A 150 10.06 -11.17 8.71
N ASP A 151 11.22 -11.55 8.15
CA ASP A 151 12.42 -10.70 8.11
C ASP A 151 12.35 -9.62 7.02
N ASN A 152 11.33 -9.71 6.14
CA ASN A 152 11.02 -8.66 5.17
C ASN A 152 10.08 -7.60 5.76
N VAL A 153 9.49 -7.83 6.93
CA VAL A 153 8.55 -6.90 7.55
C VAL A 153 9.27 -5.84 8.38
N LEU A 154 8.98 -4.58 8.07
CA LEU A 154 9.44 -3.41 8.79
C LEU A 154 8.30 -2.88 9.66
N VAL A 155 8.51 -2.82 10.97
CA VAL A 155 7.54 -2.22 11.91
C VAL A 155 7.99 -0.79 12.24
N PRO A 156 7.16 0.23 12.03
CA PRO A 156 7.52 1.61 12.34
C PRO A 156 7.86 1.82 13.82
N GLU A 157 8.84 2.68 14.10
CA GLU A 157 9.16 3.09 15.48
C GLU A 157 8.16 4.09 16.05
N ARG A 158 7.53 4.87 15.15
CA ARG A 158 6.56 5.88 15.50
C ARG A 158 5.43 5.85 14.48
N VAL A 159 4.21 5.82 14.98
CA VAL A 159 2.97 5.92 14.20
C VAL A 159 2.11 7.00 14.84
N LYS A 160 1.52 7.88 14.02
CA LYS A 160 0.64 8.95 14.50
C LYS A 160 -0.49 9.24 13.51
N GLY A 161 -1.72 9.21 13.99
CA GLY A 161 -2.92 9.72 13.34
C GLY A 161 -3.20 11.16 13.77
N SER A 162 -3.58 12.01 12.82
CA SER A 162 -4.05 13.38 13.08
C SER A 162 -4.88 13.90 11.92
N GLY A 163 -6.09 14.39 12.20
CA GLY A 163 -7.02 14.82 11.16
C GLY A 163 -7.32 13.64 10.23
N LYS A 164 -7.10 13.81 8.93
CA LYS A 164 -7.29 12.76 7.92
C LYS A 164 -6.00 12.01 7.55
N LYS A 165 -4.96 12.07 8.38
CA LYS A 165 -3.62 11.56 8.01
C LYS A 165 -3.03 10.61 9.03
N ILE A 166 -2.46 9.51 8.55
CA ILE A 166 -1.58 8.60 9.29
C ILE A 166 -0.14 8.86 8.83
N THR A 167 0.76 9.08 9.77
CA THR A 167 2.21 9.17 9.50
C THR A 167 2.97 8.11 10.26
N ALA A 168 4.03 7.58 9.64
CA ALA A 168 4.89 6.59 10.24
C ALA A 168 6.37 6.87 9.93
N THR A 169 7.24 6.68 10.92
CA THR A 169 8.70 6.70 10.73
C THR A 169 9.24 5.29 10.93
N VAL A 170 9.95 4.79 9.92
CA VAL A 170 10.43 3.41 9.84
C VAL A 170 11.95 3.40 9.74
N ASN A 171 12.61 2.59 10.57
CA ASN A 171 14.01 2.27 10.37
C ASN A 171 14.11 1.12 9.36
N ALA A 172 14.86 1.36 8.29
CA ALA A 172 15.09 0.42 7.21
C ALA A 172 16.61 0.30 6.95
N PRO A 173 17.38 -0.20 7.93
CA PRO A 173 18.84 -0.26 7.84
C PRO A 173 19.27 -1.09 6.63
N GLY A 174 20.15 -0.52 5.80
CA GLY A 174 20.70 -1.19 4.64
C GLY A 174 19.73 -1.31 3.45
N LEU A 175 18.57 -0.67 3.51
CA LEU A 175 17.66 -0.60 2.36
C LEU A 175 18.27 0.29 1.26
N GLN A 176 18.64 -0.33 0.15
CA GLN A 176 19.25 0.34 -0.99
C GLN A 176 18.22 0.76 -2.03
N GLY A 177 18.62 1.65 -2.94
CA GLY A 177 17.76 2.18 -3.99
C GLY A 177 17.00 3.44 -3.59
N GLU A 178 16.28 3.95 -4.58
CA GLU A 178 15.58 5.23 -4.55
C GLU A 178 14.07 4.97 -4.59
N PRO A 179 13.27 5.55 -3.67
CA PRO A 179 11.82 5.45 -3.67
C PRO A 179 11.14 5.69 -5.02
N SER A 180 11.64 6.62 -5.83
CA SER A 180 11.05 6.89 -7.15
C SER A 180 11.22 5.76 -8.16
N GLN A 181 12.09 4.77 -7.90
CA GLN A 181 12.36 3.63 -8.78
C GLN A 181 11.69 2.34 -8.30
N TRP A 182 11.16 2.32 -7.08
CA TRP A 182 10.48 1.17 -6.50
C TRP A 182 9.03 1.08 -6.98
N ARG A 183 8.45 -0.12 -6.88
CA ARG A 183 7.03 -0.37 -7.06
C ARG A 183 6.38 -0.58 -5.70
N TYR A 184 5.13 -0.15 -5.57
CA TYR A 184 4.42 -0.10 -4.30
C TYR A 184 3.04 -0.72 -4.42
N GLN A 185 2.62 -1.39 -3.34
CA GLN A 185 1.21 -1.63 -3.11
C GLN A 185 0.86 -1.24 -1.68
N VAL A 186 -0.20 -0.45 -1.55
CA VAL A 186 -0.74 -0.01 -0.27
C VAL A 186 -2.10 -0.66 -0.13
N LEU A 187 -2.30 -1.38 0.97
CA LEU A 187 -3.58 -2.01 1.31
C LEU A 187 -4.11 -1.39 2.59
N ILE A 188 -5.37 -0.98 2.57
CA ILE A 188 -6.08 -0.55 3.76
C ILE A 188 -6.97 -1.69 4.26
N GLN A 189 -6.78 -2.03 5.53
CA GLN A 189 -7.48 -3.08 6.24
C GLN A 189 -8.04 -2.53 7.55
N SER A 190 -8.91 -3.30 8.23
CA SER A 190 -9.36 -2.99 9.57
C SER A 190 -8.63 -3.73 10.68
N ASN A 191 -8.00 -2.99 11.58
CA ASN A 191 -7.34 -3.55 12.74
C ASN A 191 -8.31 -4.34 13.64
N GLU A 192 -7.90 -5.54 14.04
CA GLU A 192 -8.55 -6.38 15.02
C GLU A 192 -7.66 -6.54 16.25
N GLY A 193 -8.22 -6.16 17.41
CA GLY A 193 -7.57 -6.28 18.70
C GLY A 193 -7.51 -7.72 19.22
N PHE A 194 -8.36 -8.59 18.69
CA PHE A 194 -8.40 -10.03 19.00
C PHE A 194 -8.51 -10.83 17.69
N PRO A 195 -7.45 -10.86 16.87
CA PRO A 195 -7.51 -11.48 15.55
C PRO A 195 -7.66 -13.00 15.69
N ALA A 196 -8.12 -13.64 14.62
CA ALA A 196 -8.06 -15.10 14.54
C ALA A 196 -6.60 -15.59 14.65
N ASP A 197 -6.42 -16.84 15.05
CA ASP A 197 -5.10 -17.41 15.39
C ASP A 197 -4.04 -17.22 14.29
N LYS A 198 -4.45 -17.23 13.02
CA LYS A 198 -3.54 -17.11 11.87
C LYS A 198 -3.42 -15.69 11.32
N ASP A 199 -4.25 -14.76 11.77
CA ASP A 199 -4.40 -13.44 11.17
C ASP A 199 -3.48 -12.41 11.82
N LEU A 200 -2.79 -11.60 11.01
CA LEU A 200 -1.87 -10.58 11.50
C LEU A 200 -2.63 -9.29 11.81
N LEU A 201 -3.35 -9.30 12.95
CA LEU A 201 -4.18 -8.18 13.42
C LEU A 201 -5.26 -7.75 12.43
N THR A 202 -5.58 -8.55 11.41
CA THR A 202 -6.62 -8.23 10.44
C THR A 202 -8.00 -8.60 10.96
N ARG A 203 -9.00 -7.82 10.53
CA ARG A 203 -10.42 -8.11 10.76
C ARG A 203 -10.99 -8.77 9.52
N LYS A 204 -11.58 -9.96 9.70
CA LYS A 204 -12.22 -10.68 8.61
C LYS A 204 -13.40 -9.93 8.00
N VAL A 205 -13.62 -10.20 6.71
CA VAL A 205 -14.84 -9.89 5.98
C VAL A 205 -15.71 -11.14 6.04
N ASN A 206 -17.00 -10.96 6.30
CA ASN A 206 -17.98 -12.03 6.37
C ASN A 206 -18.90 -11.98 5.14
N GLU A 207 -19.75 -13.00 4.98
CA GLU A 207 -20.85 -12.93 4.00
C GLU A 207 -21.77 -11.73 4.28
N TYR A 208 -22.12 -11.51 5.55
CA TYR A 208 -22.96 -10.40 6.01
C TYR A 208 -22.24 -9.52 7.03
N GLU A 209 -22.49 -8.21 6.96
CA GLU A 209 -21.92 -7.25 7.91
C GLU A 209 -22.45 -7.50 9.33
N GLY A 210 -21.56 -7.33 10.31
CA GLY A 210 -21.90 -7.38 11.73
C GLY A 210 -21.60 -6.06 12.40
N GLN A 211 -21.85 -5.97 13.71
CA GLN A 211 -21.48 -4.79 14.51
C GLN A 211 -20.00 -4.42 14.29
N HIS A 212 -19.13 -5.42 14.33
CA HIS A 212 -17.68 -5.27 14.24
C HIS A 212 -17.10 -6.12 13.10
N ARG A 213 -17.84 -6.45 12.05
CA ARG A 213 -17.34 -7.22 10.91
C ARG A 213 -17.83 -6.61 9.61
N PHE A 214 -16.95 -6.57 8.62
CA PHE A 214 -17.34 -6.21 7.27
C PHE A 214 -18.21 -7.31 6.67
N GLY A 215 -19.06 -6.95 5.72
CA GLY A 215 -19.91 -7.87 4.98
C GLY A 215 -19.62 -7.85 3.49
N GLY A 216 -20.29 -8.71 2.73
CA GLY A 216 -20.21 -8.75 1.26
C GLY A 216 -19.08 -9.60 0.70
N GLY A 217 -18.39 -10.36 1.55
CA GLY A 217 -17.37 -11.35 1.20
C GLY A 217 -17.90 -12.78 1.40
N ASN A 218 -17.14 -13.61 2.11
CA ASN A 218 -17.51 -14.99 2.42
C ASN A 218 -17.09 -15.36 3.85
N ASP A 219 -17.73 -16.37 4.46
CA ASP A 219 -17.34 -16.83 5.81
C ASP A 219 -16.14 -17.81 5.80
N GLY A 220 -15.58 -18.10 4.62
CA GLY A 220 -14.37 -18.88 4.39
C GLY A 220 -13.09 -18.03 4.38
N GLU A 221 -12.15 -18.38 3.49
CA GLU A 221 -10.85 -17.68 3.33
C GLU A 221 -10.57 -17.29 1.87
N CYS A 222 -11.58 -17.38 1.01
CA CYS A 222 -11.43 -17.16 -0.44
C CYS A 222 -11.44 -15.67 -0.83
N ASP A 223 -12.11 -14.83 -0.05
CA ASP A 223 -12.26 -13.41 -0.32
C ASP A 223 -11.11 -12.59 0.30
N PRO A 224 -10.66 -11.53 -0.38
CA PRO A 224 -9.59 -10.68 0.13
C PRO A 224 -10.07 -9.85 1.31
N HIS A 225 -9.32 -9.83 2.40
CA HIS A 225 -9.55 -8.89 3.48
C HIS A 225 -8.83 -7.58 3.20
N VAL A 226 -9.26 -6.86 2.16
CA VAL A 226 -8.72 -5.55 1.75
C VAL A 226 -9.90 -4.63 1.42
N MET A 227 -9.98 -3.48 2.09
CA MET A 227 -11.10 -2.54 1.89
C MET A 227 -10.82 -1.58 0.75
N ASP A 228 -9.55 -1.24 0.54
CA ASP A 228 -9.07 -0.27 -0.42
C ASP A 228 -7.60 -0.55 -0.75
N MET A 229 -7.18 -0.24 -1.97
CA MET A 229 -5.80 -0.33 -2.41
C MET A 229 -5.42 0.70 -3.48
N LEU A 230 -4.13 1.10 -3.50
CA LEU A 230 -3.59 1.82 -4.65
C LEU A 230 -3.75 1.02 -5.94
N ALA A 231 -4.41 1.62 -6.94
CA ALA A 231 -4.65 0.98 -8.23
C ALA A 231 -4.14 1.79 -9.43
N GLY A 232 -4.10 1.13 -10.59
CA GLY A 232 -3.71 1.75 -11.86
C GLY A 232 -2.34 2.43 -11.84
N ALA A 233 -2.31 3.74 -12.07
CA ALA A 233 -1.09 4.53 -12.09
C ALA A 233 -0.89 5.35 -10.81
N GLY A 234 -1.78 5.22 -9.83
CA GLY A 234 -1.79 5.99 -8.59
C GLY A 234 -2.00 7.48 -8.84
N LYS A 235 -2.93 7.83 -9.73
CA LYS A 235 -3.24 9.21 -10.13
C LYS A 235 -4.51 9.79 -9.49
N GLY A 236 -5.31 8.96 -8.84
CA GLY A 236 -6.63 9.30 -8.33
C GLY A 236 -7.68 9.38 -9.44
N ASP A 237 -7.45 8.67 -10.55
CA ASP A 237 -8.37 8.66 -11.69
C ASP A 237 -9.55 7.74 -11.38
N ALA A 238 -10.78 8.11 -11.77
CA ALA A 238 -11.97 7.28 -11.52
C ALA A 238 -11.89 5.87 -12.16
N SER A 239 -11.02 5.67 -13.15
CA SER A 239 -10.75 4.33 -13.72
C SER A 239 -10.03 3.40 -12.74
N GLU A 240 -9.34 3.94 -11.73
CA GLU A 240 -8.59 3.18 -10.74
C GLU A 240 -9.52 2.38 -9.82
N VAL A 241 -10.74 2.86 -9.58
CA VAL A 241 -11.82 2.09 -8.91
C VAL A 241 -12.07 0.74 -9.61
N LYS A 242 -12.22 0.76 -10.94
CA LYS A 242 -12.41 -0.47 -11.72
C LYS A 242 -11.17 -1.36 -11.67
N ALA A 243 -9.98 -0.77 -11.70
CA ALA A 243 -8.73 -1.52 -11.61
C ALA A 243 -8.56 -2.19 -10.24
N GLN A 244 -8.98 -1.54 -9.14
CA GLN A 244 -9.06 -2.16 -7.82
C GLN A 244 -10.03 -3.34 -7.82
N HIS A 245 -11.26 -3.17 -8.31
CA HIS A 245 -12.27 -4.25 -8.33
C HIS A 245 -11.77 -5.45 -9.13
N GLU A 246 -11.07 -5.23 -10.24
CA GLU A 246 -10.46 -6.28 -11.04
C GLU A 246 -9.28 -6.96 -10.31
N ALA A 247 -8.42 -6.21 -9.63
CA ALA A 247 -7.28 -6.76 -8.88
C ALA A 247 -7.72 -7.57 -7.65
N LEU A 248 -8.80 -7.14 -6.99
CA LEU A 248 -9.40 -7.81 -5.84
C LEU A 248 -10.41 -8.89 -6.23
N ALA A 249 -10.63 -9.14 -7.53
CA ALA A 249 -11.51 -10.21 -7.97
C ALA A 249 -10.99 -11.57 -7.49
N PHE A 250 -11.89 -12.38 -6.94
CA PHE A 250 -11.60 -13.69 -6.37
C PHE A 250 -12.69 -14.69 -6.75
N GLU A 251 -12.43 -15.97 -6.50
CA GLU A 251 -13.42 -17.03 -6.68
C GLU A 251 -13.37 -18.01 -5.51
N CYS A 252 -14.54 -18.26 -4.92
CA CYS A 252 -14.74 -19.27 -3.90
C CYS A 252 -15.19 -20.60 -4.53
N GLY A 253 -14.66 -21.69 -4.01
CA GLY A 253 -15.20 -23.04 -4.18
C GLY A 253 -16.30 -23.34 -3.16
N ALA A 254 -16.65 -24.63 -3.04
CA ALA A 254 -17.60 -25.09 -2.04
C ALA A 254 -17.13 -24.71 -0.63
N GLU A 255 -18.09 -24.31 0.22
CA GLU A 255 -17.85 -23.97 1.64
C GLU A 255 -16.76 -22.89 1.85
N GLY A 256 -16.59 -21.97 0.90
CA GLY A 256 -15.63 -20.86 1.03
C GLY A 256 -14.17 -21.27 0.81
N ALA A 257 -13.92 -22.44 0.21
CA ALA A 257 -12.58 -22.85 -0.18
C ALA A 257 -12.00 -21.90 -1.24
N VAL A 258 -10.68 -21.65 -1.20
CA VAL A 258 -10.02 -20.82 -2.21
C VAL A 258 -10.02 -21.55 -3.55
N LYS A 259 -10.71 -21.02 -4.57
CA LYS A 259 -10.58 -21.47 -5.97
C LYS A 259 -9.64 -20.56 -6.74
N THR A 260 -9.82 -19.25 -6.63
CA THR A 260 -8.93 -18.24 -7.19
C THR A 260 -8.74 -17.13 -6.18
N LEU A 261 -7.48 -16.85 -5.82
CA LEU A 261 -7.13 -15.74 -4.92
C LEU A 261 -6.95 -14.44 -5.73
N ALA A 262 -7.38 -13.32 -5.15
CA ALA A 262 -7.09 -11.99 -5.66
C ALA A 262 -5.58 -11.79 -5.88
N THR A 263 -5.21 -11.24 -7.04
CA THR A 263 -3.82 -11.13 -7.49
C THR A 263 -3.49 -9.67 -7.79
N LEU A 264 -2.67 -9.08 -6.93
CA LEU A 264 -2.43 -7.66 -6.88
C LEU A 264 -1.30 -7.23 -7.83
N PRO A 265 -1.51 -6.13 -8.59
CA PRO A 265 -0.42 -5.40 -9.21
C PRO A 265 0.30 -4.50 -8.19
N MET A 266 1.34 -3.81 -8.65
CA MET A 266 1.95 -2.69 -7.93
C MET A 266 2.00 -1.44 -8.81
N VAL A 267 1.99 -0.28 -8.16
CA VAL A 267 2.04 1.04 -8.76
C VAL A 267 3.46 1.61 -8.69
N GLY A 268 3.88 2.36 -9.70
CA GLY A 268 5.20 3.00 -9.75
C GLY A 268 6.23 2.19 -10.52
N GLY A 269 7.48 2.25 -10.07
CA GLY A 269 8.64 1.69 -10.77
C GLY A 269 9.33 2.70 -11.70
N ALA A 270 10.52 2.32 -12.18
CA ALA A 270 11.24 3.10 -13.17
C ALA A 270 10.39 3.29 -14.44
N ALA A 271 10.40 4.50 -15.01
CA ALA A 271 9.80 4.73 -16.31
C ALA A 271 10.45 3.76 -17.32
N ALA A 272 9.62 3.05 -18.10
CA ALA A 272 10.13 2.19 -19.16
C ALA A 272 11.11 3.00 -20.03
N PRO A 273 12.28 2.43 -20.41
CA PRO A 273 13.20 3.13 -21.28
C PRO A 273 12.43 3.57 -22.52
N THR A 274 12.41 4.87 -22.80
CA THR A 274 11.85 5.37 -24.05
C THR A 274 12.69 4.77 -25.17
N GLU A 275 12.11 3.85 -25.93
CA GLU A 275 12.72 3.37 -27.18
C GLU A 275 13.00 4.61 -28.03
N LYS A 276 14.28 4.95 -28.16
CA LYS A 276 14.72 5.94 -29.14
C LYS A 276 14.42 5.33 -30.50
N LYS A 277 13.33 5.78 -31.12
CA LYS A 277 13.10 5.60 -32.56
C LYS A 277 14.14 6.37 -33.35
#